data_AF-A0A1C6K006-F1
#
_entry.id   AF-A0A1C6K006-F1
#
_cell.length_a   1.000
_cell.length_b   1.000
_cell.length_c   1.000
_cell.angle_alpha   90.00
_cell.angle_beta   90.00
_cell.angle_gamma   90.00
#
_symmetry.space_group_name_H-M   'P 1'
#
loop_
_entity.id
_entity.type
_entity.pdbx_description
1 polymer ?
#
loop_
_entity_poly.entity_id
_entity_poly.type
_entity_poly.pdbx_seq_one_letter_code
_entity_poly.pdbx_strand_id
1 'polypeptide(L)'
;MEFLTVKEIEEQLNIPKKMLDKFKEKGLKVTNNKFKFDEVLKYKEIALANIENLKVGQEYTNNEIADIFGCSTQGGMRRSHYTNSLVIFSDHTKGIYDDIWKNDVLHYTGMGQEGDQVLEGNQNITLYNSRINGVNVYLFETLIPTKHIYRGQVEVVESPYMEKQNGRTVWIFPVKPIEDSLVSIELINEVDEKKKKEAKKLNMELLKKRVLDVNESGSREAKTIVYKRDQFVAEYTKRRANGICDLCNNESPFTDRDNEPYLECHHVEWLSRGGKDNIYNTVALCPNCHRRVHVLDDSRDVNELIRKIEFYKMIK
;
A
#
# COMPACT_ATOMS: atom_id res chain seq x y z
N MET A 1 21.27 -13.70 -40.39
CA MET A 1 20.19 -13.76 -39.38
C MET A 1 20.27 -15.13 -38.74
N GLU A 2 20.59 -15.17 -37.46
CA GLU A 2 20.75 -16.43 -36.71
C GLU A 2 19.38 -16.98 -36.31
N PHE A 3 19.15 -18.26 -36.59
CA PHE A 3 17.94 -18.98 -36.21
C PHE A 3 18.32 -20.11 -35.26
N LEU A 4 17.74 -20.08 -34.07
CA LEU A 4 18.05 -21.01 -32.99
C LEU A 4 16.86 -21.91 -32.69
N THR A 5 17.16 -23.15 -32.34
CA THR A 5 16.23 -24.11 -31.75
C THR A 5 15.77 -23.64 -30.36
N VAL A 6 14.70 -24.25 -29.84
CA VAL A 6 14.24 -24.00 -28.46
C VAL A 6 15.37 -24.21 -27.45
N LYS A 7 16.15 -25.29 -27.62
CA LYS A 7 17.23 -25.65 -26.70
C LYS A 7 18.34 -24.61 -26.69
N GLU A 8 18.79 -24.16 -27.86
CA GLU A 8 19.81 -23.13 -27.98
C GLU A 8 19.36 -21.79 -27.36
N ILE A 9 18.07 -21.43 -27.52
CA ILE A 9 17.52 -20.21 -26.90
C ILE A 9 17.40 -20.34 -25.39
N GLU A 10 16.99 -21.50 -24.89
CA GLU A 10 16.90 -21.77 -23.45
C GLU A 10 18.30 -21.69 -22.81
N GLU A 11 19.32 -22.26 -23.44
CA GLU A 11 20.71 -22.22 -22.97
C GLU A 11 21.32 -20.80 -23.03
N GLN A 12 21.06 -20.03 -24.09
CA GLN A 12 21.67 -18.71 -24.26
C GLN A 12 20.91 -17.58 -23.54
N LEU A 13 19.58 -17.65 -23.51
CA LEU A 13 18.73 -16.55 -23.04
C LEU A 13 17.86 -16.91 -21.83
N ASN A 14 17.87 -18.17 -21.37
CA ASN A 14 17.04 -18.65 -20.26
C ASN A 14 15.53 -18.44 -20.48
N ILE A 15 15.10 -18.49 -21.75
CA ILE A 15 13.70 -18.31 -22.14
C ILE A 15 13.05 -19.68 -22.29
N PRO A 16 12.08 -20.04 -21.43
CA PRO A 16 11.45 -21.35 -21.48
C PRO A 16 10.54 -21.45 -22.72
N LYS A 17 10.38 -22.68 -23.24
CA LYS A 17 9.55 -22.98 -24.41
C LYS A 17 8.15 -22.33 -24.37
N LYS A 18 7.50 -22.32 -23.21
CA LYS A 18 6.17 -21.71 -23.02
C LYS A 18 6.13 -20.23 -23.40
N MET A 19 7.21 -19.48 -23.14
CA MET A 19 7.30 -18.08 -23.54
C MET A 19 7.50 -17.94 -25.05
N LEU A 20 8.31 -18.82 -25.65
CA LEU A 20 8.49 -18.85 -27.11
C LEU A 20 7.18 -19.15 -27.83
N ASP A 21 6.35 -20.05 -27.31
CA ASP A 21 5.02 -20.33 -27.86
C ASP A 21 4.10 -19.09 -27.77
N LYS A 22 4.12 -18.35 -26.65
CA LYS A 22 3.43 -17.04 -26.56
C LYS A 22 3.94 -16.03 -27.57
N PHE A 23 5.25 -16.00 -27.86
CA PHE A 23 5.79 -15.07 -28.85
C PHE A 23 5.33 -15.43 -30.27
N LYS A 24 5.18 -16.73 -30.60
CA LYS A 24 4.60 -17.17 -31.87
C LYS A 24 3.17 -16.67 -32.04
N GLU A 25 2.35 -16.77 -31.00
CA GLU A 25 0.98 -16.25 -30.99
C GLU A 25 0.94 -14.73 -31.25
N LYS A 26 1.99 -14.01 -30.82
CA LYS A 26 2.20 -12.58 -31.07
C LYS A 26 2.89 -12.26 -32.40
N GLY A 27 3.09 -13.26 -33.27
CA GLY A 27 3.63 -13.08 -34.62
C GLY A 27 5.15 -13.19 -34.76
N LEU A 28 5.86 -13.73 -33.76
CA LEU A 28 7.29 -14.02 -33.88
C LEU A 28 7.55 -15.01 -35.03
N LYS A 29 8.51 -14.67 -35.91
CA LYS A 29 8.80 -15.50 -37.08
C LYS A 29 9.49 -16.81 -36.67
N VAL A 30 8.97 -17.91 -37.19
CA VAL A 30 9.51 -19.26 -37.01
C VAL A 30 9.74 -19.90 -38.38
N THR A 31 10.88 -20.57 -38.54
CA THR A 31 11.20 -21.32 -39.77
C THR A 31 11.88 -22.63 -39.37
N ASN A 32 11.38 -23.76 -39.87
CA ASN A 32 11.89 -25.09 -39.53
C ASN A 32 12.03 -25.33 -38.01
N ASN A 33 11.03 -24.93 -37.23
CA ASN A 33 11.04 -24.98 -35.75
C ASN A 33 12.18 -24.21 -35.07
N LYS A 34 12.81 -23.28 -35.78
CA LYS A 34 13.81 -22.35 -35.23
C LYS A 34 13.25 -20.93 -35.18
N PHE A 35 13.67 -20.17 -34.19
CA PHE A 35 13.26 -18.79 -33.96
C PHE A 35 14.40 -17.85 -34.31
N LYS A 36 14.05 -16.69 -34.82
CA LYS A 36 15.02 -15.65 -35.14
C LYS A 36 15.55 -15.01 -33.86
N PHE A 37 16.85 -15.13 -33.62
CA PHE A 37 17.49 -14.75 -32.35
C PHE A 37 17.24 -13.29 -31.96
N ASP A 38 17.52 -12.34 -32.87
CA ASP A 38 17.37 -10.90 -32.59
C ASP A 38 15.92 -10.51 -32.25
N GLU A 39 14.93 -11.19 -32.85
CA GLU A 39 13.52 -10.93 -32.54
C GLU A 39 13.16 -11.44 -31.14
N VAL A 40 13.66 -12.63 -30.76
CA VAL A 40 13.50 -13.18 -29.41
C VAL A 40 14.18 -12.31 -28.36
N LEU A 41 15.39 -11.83 -28.63
CA LEU A 41 16.12 -10.93 -27.75
C LEU A 41 15.33 -9.64 -27.50
N LYS A 42 14.76 -9.06 -28.57
CA LYS A 42 13.91 -7.87 -28.46
C LYS A 42 12.69 -8.08 -27.55
N TYR A 43 12.05 -9.25 -27.58
CA TYR A 43 10.96 -9.56 -26.63
C TYR A 43 11.46 -9.52 -25.18
N LYS A 44 12.65 -10.08 -24.92
CA LYS A 44 13.26 -10.08 -23.58
C LYS A 44 13.58 -8.66 -23.11
N GLU A 45 14.19 -7.84 -23.96
CA GLU A 45 14.48 -6.43 -23.67
C GLU A 45 13.20 -5.64 -23.34
N ILE A 46 12.14 -5.84 -24.13
CA ILE A 46 10.84 -5.20 -23.87
C ILE A 46 10.27 -5.63 -22.51
N ALA A 47 10.37 -6.92 -22.15
CA ALA A 47 9.89 -7.37 -20.85
C ALA A 47 10.66 -6.76 -19.69
N LEU A 48 11.98 -6.64 -19.80
CA LEU A 48 12.80 -5.96 -18.78
C LEU A 48 12.46 -4.47 -18.68
N ALA A 49 12.32 -3.78 -19.81
CA ALA A 49 11.88 -2.38 -19.83
C ALA A 49 10.48 -2.19 -19.21
N ASN A 50 9.55 -3.15 -19.42
CA ASN A 50 8.23 -3.10 -18.80
C ASN A 50 8.29 -3.24 -17.28
N ILE A 51 9.23 -4.01 -16.74
CA ILE A 51 9.46 -4.09 -15.29
C ILE A 51 9.97 -2.75 -14.77
N GLU A 52 10.94 -2.12 -15.43
CA GLU A 52 11.48 -0.79 -15.07
C GLU A 52 10.41 0.31 -15.13
N ASN A 53 9.40 0.14 -15.98
CA ASN A 53 8.29 1.09 -16.12
C ASN A 53 7.21 0.95 -15.03
N LEU A 54 7.25 -0.10 -14.19
CA LEU A 54 6.34 -0.24 -13.07
C LEU A 54 6.49 0.95 -12.11
N LYS A 55 5.36 1.43 -11.58
CA LYS A 55 5.32 2.58 -10.67
C LYS A 55 4.98 2.11 -9.26
N VAL A 56 5.86 2.41 -8.32
CA VAL A 56 5.61 2.16 -6.90
C VAL A 56 4.31 2.84 -6.48
N GLY A 57 3.46 2.10 -5.77
CA GLY A 57 2.14 2.56 -5.34
C GLY A 57 1.02 2.37 -6.37
N GLN A 58 1.33 2.02 -7.62
CA GLN A 58 0.32 1.73 -8.64
C GLN A 58 -0.23 0.31 -8.47
N GLU A 59 -1.53 0.15 -8.75
CA GLU A 59 -2.22 -1.14 -8.77
C GLU A 59 -2.04 -1.86 -10.12
N TYR A 60 -1.85 -3.17 -10.03
CA TYR A 60 -1.76 -4.08 -11.17
C TYR A 60 -2.61 -5.34 -10.91
N THR A 61 -3.18 -5.88 -11.97
CA THR A 61 -3.93 -7.15 -11.95
C THR A 61 -2.99 -8.34 -12.06
N ASN A 62 -3.47 -9.54 -11.69
CA ASN A 62 -2.69 -10.78 -11.88
C ASN A 62 -2.24 -10.99 -13.33
N ASN A 63 -3.06 -10.61 -14.31
CA ASN A 63 -2.75 -10.79 -15.73
C ASN A 63 -1.66 -9.82 -16.18
N GLU A 64 -1.75 -8.54 -15.81
CA GLU A 64 -0.70 -7.56 -16.11
C GLU A 64 0.65 -7.99 -15.52
N ILE A 65 0.68 -8.43 -14.26
CA ILE A 65 1.91 -8.91 -13.62
C ILE A 65 2.45 -10.15 -14.33
N ALA A 66 1.60 -11.12 -14.65
CA ALA A 66 2.02 -12.33 -15.35
C ALA A 66 2.54 -12.02 -16.77
N ASP A 67 1.99 -11.02 -17.46
CA ASP A 67 2.44 -10.61 -18.79
C ASP A 67 3.76 -9.81 -18.74
N ILE A 68 3.93 -8.94 -17.74
CA ILE A 68 5.16 -8.16 -17.54
C ILE A 68 6.33 -9.08 -17.15
N PHE A 69 6.15 -9.92 -16.13
CA PHE A 69 7.23 -10.74 -15.62
C PHE A 69 7.38 -12.07 -16.36
N GLY A 70 6.35 -12.55 -17.06
CA GLY A 70 6.31 -13.90 -17.62
C GLY A 70 6.15 -15.00 -16.56
N CYS A 71 5.55 -14.68 -15.41
CA CYS A 71 5.34 -15.61 -14.30
C CYS A 71 3.91 -16.20 -14.30
N SER A 72 3.60 -17.05 -13.30
CA SER A 72 2.26 -17.57 -13.06
C SER A 72 1.27 -16.47 -12.64
N THR A 73 -0.03 -16.67 -12.84
CA THR A 73 -1.09 -15.81 -12.28
C THR A 73 -1.50 -16.21 -10.86
N GLN A 74 -0.95 -17.33 -10.35
CA GLN A 74 -1.32 -17.93 -9.07
C GLN A 74 -0.08 -18.18 -8.19
N GLY A 75 -0.30 -18.24 -6.87
CA GLY A 75 0.72 -18.48 -5.85
C GLY A 75 1.23 -17.20 -5.19
N GLY A 76 1.72 -17.34 -3.95
CA GLY A 76 2.36 -16.24 -3.18
C GLY A 76 3.76 -15.90 -3.67
N MET A 77 4.52 -16.89 -4.13
CA MET A 77 5.82 -16.73 -4.76
C MET A 77 5.78 -17.20 -6.21
N ARG A 78 6.14 -16.35 -7.17
CA ARG A 78 6.02 -16.62 -8.60
C ARG A 78 7.35 -16.40 -9.32
N ARG A 79 8.08 -17.49 -9.56
CA ARG A 79 9.36 -17.48 -10.27
C ARG A 79 9.15 -17.30 -11.77
N SER A 80 9.97 -16.46 -12.39
CA SER A 80 10.12 -16.34 -13.84
C SER A 80 11.57 -16.48 -14.27
N HIS A 81 11.90 -17.60 -14.93
CA HIS A 81 13.22 -17.78 -15.55
C HIS A 81 13.44 -16.80 -16.71
N TYR A 82 12.36 -16.42 -17.41
CA TYR A 82 12.38 -15.50 -18.54
C TYR A 82 12.95 -14.12 -18.19
N THR A 83 12.47 -13.50 -17.10
CA THR A 83 12.96 -12.18 -16.62
C THR A 83 13.95 -12.29 -15.48
N ASN A 84 14.40 -13.52 -15.17
CA ASN A 84 15.23 -13.82 -14.01
C ASN A 84 14.73 -13.18 -12.69
N SER A 85 13.43 -13.24 -12.45
CA SER A 85 12.78 -12.60 -11.30
C SER A 85 12.01 -13.58 -10.40
N LEU A 86 11.84 -13.22 -9.13
CA LEU A 86 10.89 -13.82 -8.20
C LEU A 86 9.90 -12.74 -7.78
N VAL A 87 8.62 -12.92 -8.12
CA VAL A 87 7.56 -12.00 -7.69
C VAL A 87 6.89 -12.55 -6.44
N ILE A 88 6.95 -11.82 -5.33
CA ILE A 88 6.33 -12.18 -4.06
C ILE A 88 5.09 -11.34 -3.81
N PHE A 89 4.05 -11.98 -3.30
CA PHE A 89 2.75 -11.38 -3.01
C PHE A 89 2.46 -11.52 -1.52
N SER A 90 2.35 -10.39 -0.84
CA SER A 90 1.84 -10.30 0.53
C SER A 90 0.36 -9.95 0.50
N ASP A 91 -0.49 -10.91 0.83
CA ASP A 91 -1.95 -10.80 0.68
C ASP A 91 -2.65 -10.68 2.04
N HIS A 92 -2.95 -9.43 2.41
CA HIS A 92 -3.60 -9.07 3.67
C HIS A 92 -5.11 -9.34 3.69
N THR A 93 -5.68 -9.86 2.59
CA THR A 93 -7.12 -10.08 2.44
C THR A 93 -7.55 -11.50 2.80
N LYS A 94 -6.64 -12.47 2.70
CA LYS A 94 -6.99 -13.89 2.84
C LYS A 94 -6.78 -14.45 4.26
N GLY A 95 -6.04 -13.74 5.12
CA GLY A 95 -5.76 -14.18 6.49
C GLY A 95 -5.04 -15.53 6.58
N ILE A 96 -4.34 -15.93 5.51
CA ILE A 96 -3.62 -17.21 5.42
C ILE A 96 -2.20 -17.06 6.02
N TYR A 97 -1.65 -15.85 5.99
CA TYR A 97 -0.31 -15.54 6.45
C TYR A 97 -0.31 -14.22 7.21
N ASP A 98 0.48 -14.18 8.29
CA ASP A 98 0.67 -13.01 9.14
C ASP A 98 1.92 -12.24 8.69
N ASP A 99 1.95 -11.83 7.43
CA ASP A 99 3.01 -10.96 6.95
C ASP A 99 2.92 -9.62 7.69
N ILE A 100 3.95 -9.25 8.43
CA ILE A 100 3.95 -8.07 9.29
C ILE A 100 5.08 -7.13 8.88
N TRP A 101 4.75 -5.85 8.71
CA TRP A 101 5.75 -4.79 8.64
C TRP A 101 6.23 -4.44 10.05
N LYS A 102 7.54 -4.47 10.26
CA LYS A 102 8.23 -4.03 11.48
C LYS A 102 9.36 -3.09 11.06
N ASN A 103 9.28 -1.81 11.41
CA ASN A 103 10.31 -0.80 11.08
C ASN A 103 10.71 -0.80 9.59
N ASP A 104 9.70 -0.81 8.71
CA ASP A 104 9.85 -0.87 7.24
C ASP A 104 10.55 -2.12 6.69
N VAL A 105 10.59 -3.19 7.48
CA VAL A 105 10.95 -4.54 7.04
C VAL A 105 9.70 -5.40 7.06
N LEU A 106 9.37 -6.00 5.92
CA LEU A 106 8.28 -6.96 5.81
C LEU A 106 8.78 -8.34 6.22
N HIS A 107 8.23 -8.90 7.27
CA HIS A 107 8.46 -10.29 7.67
C HIS A 107 7.56 -11.19 6.83
N TYR A 108 8.05 -11.56 5.64
CA TYR A 108 7.29 -12.30 4.64
C TYR A 108 7.26 -13.80 4.93
N THR A 109 6.07 -14.41 4.96
CA THR A 109 5.90 -15.83 5.22
C THR A 109 6.19 -16.66 3.97
N GLY A 110 6.96 -17.73 4.14
CA GLY A 110 7.39 -18.64 3.09
C GLY A 110 6.24 -19.37 2.38
N MET A 111 6.57 -20.04 1.28
CA MET A 111 5.67 -20.92 0.55
C MET A 111 5.49 -22.28 1.25
N GLY A 112 4.27 -22.80 1.16
CA GLY A 112 3.86 -24.10 1.70
C GLY A 112 2.66 -23.91 2.62
N GLN A 113 1.50 -24.45 2.25
CA GLN A 113 0.22 -24.24 2.97
C GLN A 113 -0.12 -25.36 3.95
N GLU A 114 0.44 -26.54 3.75
CA GLU A 114 0.15 -27.73 4.55
C GLU A 114 1.41 -28.23 5.25
N GLY A 115 1.28 -28.55 6.54
CA GLY A 115 2.39 -29.00 7.37
C GLY A 115 3.48 -27.94 7.59
N ASP A 116 4.61 -28.40 8.12
CA ASP A 116 5.81 -27.60 8.31
C ASP A 116 6.45 -27.26 6.97
N GLN A 117 6.86 -26.00 6.82
CA GLN A 117 7.48 -25.54 5.58
C GLN A 117 8.91 -26.09 5.44
N VAL A 118 9.25 -26.41 4.20
CA VAL A 118 10.61 -26.80 3.81
C VAL A 118 11.31 -25.64 3.12
N LEU A 119 12.63 -25.55 3.31
CA LEU A 119 13.46 -24.58 2.62
C LEU A 119 13.74 -25.03 1.17
N GLU A 120 14.14 -26.29 1.00
CA GLU A 120 14.48 -26.89 -0.30
C GLU A 120 13.27 -27.52 -0.98
N GLY A 121 13.32 -27.62 -2.32
CA GLY A 121 12.25 -28.24 -3.13
C GLY A 121 11.10 -27.32 -3.54
N ASN A 122 11.10 -26.06 -3.10
CA ASN A 122 10.14 -25.04 -3.53
C ASN A 122 10.81 -23.65 -3.68
N GLN A 123 10.03 -22.57 -3.77
CA GLN A 123 10.57 -21.22 -4.00
C GLN A 123 11.23 -20.55 -2.78
N ASN A 124 11.12 -21.15 -1.58
CA ASN A 124 11.77 -20.66 -0.38
C ASN A 124 13.29 -20.60 -0.56
N ILE A 125 13.91 -21.63 -1.17
CA ILE A 125 15.35 -21.63 -1.46
C ILE A 125 15.76 -20.49 -2.42
N THR A 126 14.89 -20.11 -3.36
CA THR A 126 15.15 -19.00 -4.28
C THR A 126 15.20 -17.68 -3.52
N LEU A 127 14.24 -17.44 -2.63
CA LEU A 127 14.19 -16.22 -1.83
C LEU A 127 15.33 -16.18 -0.80
N TYR A 128 15.61 -17.31 -0.14
CA TYR A 128 16.71 -17.47 0.81
C TYR A 128 18.06 -17.09 0.19
N ASN A 129 18.34 -17.59 -1.03
CA ASN A 129 19.59 -17.33 -1.73
C ASN A 129 19.56 -16.08 -2.62
N SER A 130 18.50 -15.26 -2.57
CA SER A 130 18.29 -14.13 -3.50
C SER A 130 19.45 -13.15 -3.57
N ARG A 131 20.19 -12.97 -2.46
CA ARG A 131 21.37 -12.09 -2.39
C ARG A 131 22.57 -12.56 -3.21
N ILE A 132 22.64 -13.86 -3.54
CA ILE A 132 23.82 -14.47 -4.18
C ILE A 132 23.49 -15.24 -5.46
N ASN A 133 22.23 -15.56 -5.72
CA ASN A 133 21.80 -16.32 -6.90
C ASN A 133 21.48 -15.42 -8.12
N GLY A 134 21.58 -14.10 -7.96
CA GLY A 134 21.33 -13.13 -9.03
C GLY A 134 19.86 -12.98 -9.44
N VAL A 135 18.90 -13.51 -8.66
CA VAL A 135 17.46 -13.37 -8.92
C VAL A 135 16.94 -12.08 -8.30
N ASN A 136 16.32 -11.23 -9.12
CA ASN A 136 15.68 -10.01 -8.64
C ASN A 136 14.34 -10.33 -7.98
N VAL A 137 14.11 -9.83 -6.76
CA VAL A 137 12.86 -10.06 -6.02
C VAL A 137 11.99 -8.81 -6.08
N TYR A 138 10.71 -8.98 -6.43
CA TYR A 138 9.76 -7.87 -6.56
C TYR A 138 8.56 -8.11 -5.66
N LEU A 139 8.16 -7.09 -4.89
CA LEU A 139 7.06 -7.20 -3.94
C LEU A 139 5.79 -6.53 -4.48
N PHE A 140 4.69 -7.26 -4.35
CA PHE A 140 3.34 -6.75 -4.50
C PHE A 140 2.55 -6.97 -3.21
N GLU A 141 1.79 -5.96 -2.80
CA GLU A 141 0.87 -6.07 -1.66
C GLU A 141 -0.58 -6.06 -2.13
N THR A 142 -1.36 -7.04 -1.67
CA THR A 142 -2.80 -7.10 -1.89
C THR A 142 -3.50 -6.58 -0.64
N LEU A 143 -3.94 -5.33 -0.70
CA LEU A 143 -4.78 -4.74 0.37
C LEU A 143 -6.28 -4.86 0.05
N ILE A 144 -6.61 -5.09 -1.22
CA ILE A 144 -7.97 -5.25 -1.76
C ILE A 144 -7.93 -6.46 -2.70
N PRO A 145 -8.91 -7.39 -2.65
CA PRO A 145 -8.91 -8.55 -3.52
C PRO A 145 -8.69 -8.18 -4.99
N THR A 146 -7.87 -8.98 -5.68
CA THR A 146 -7.53 -8.90 -7.12
C THR A 146 -6.73 -7.67 -7.58
N LYS A 147 -6.45 -6.71 -6.69
CA LYS A 147 -5.64 -5.52 -6.95
C LYS A 147 -4.34 -5.56 -6.17
N HIS A 148 -3.22 -5.49 -6.88
CA HIS A 148 -1.89 -5.65 -6.29
C HIS A 148 -1.10 -4.36 -6.43
N ILE A 149 -0.74 -3.75 -5.31
CA ILE A 149 0.07 -2.53 -5.28
C ILE A 149 1.53 -2.93 -5.44
N TYR A 150 2.19 -2.38 -6.46
CA TYR A 150 3.62 -2.60 -6.65
C TYR A 150 4.42 -1.86 -5.58
N ARG A 151 5.33 -2.56 -4.90
CA ARG A 151 6.17 -2.02 -3.83
C ARG A 151 7.64 -1.90 -4.22
N GLY A 152 7.98 -2.17 -5.48
CA GLY A 152 9.36 -2.07 -5.96
C GLY A 152 10.12 -3.40 -5.88
N GLN A 153 11.40 -3.32 -6.23
CA GLN A 153 12.36 -4.38 -5.98
C GLN A 153 12.71 -4.41 -4.48
N VAL A 154 12.82 -5.62 -3.92
CA VAL A 154 13.15 -5.84 -2.52
C VAL A 154 14.37 -6.73 -2.38
N GLU A 155 15.01 -6.68 -1.22
CA GLU A 155 16.08 -7.57 -0.82
C GLU A 155 15.82 -8.17 0.56
N VAL A 156 16.40 -9.34 0.83
CA VAL A 156 16.41 -9.95 2.16
C VAL A 156 17.44 -9.20 3.02
N VAL A 157 17.00 -8.53 4.08
CA VAL A 157 17.86 -7.63 4.89
C VAL A 157 18.34 -8.24 6.20
N GLU A 158 17.68 -9.30 6.67
CA GLU A 158 18.07 -10.06 7.87
C GLU A 158 18.09 -11.55 7.58
N SER A 159 18.67 -12.34 8.49
CA SER A 159 18.68 -13.81 8.38
C SER A 159 17.25 -14.35 8.40
N PRO A 160 16.80 -15.09 7.36
CA PRO A 160 15.53 -15.80 7.42
C PRO A 160 15.50 -16.77 8.61
N TYR A 161 14.35 -16.88 9.25
CA TYR A 161 14.18 -17.68 10.45
C TYR A 161 12.88 -18.48 10.40
N MET A 162 12.68 -19.38 11.36
CA MET A 162 11.45 -20.16 11.47
C MET A 162 10.68 -19.76 12.72
N GLU A 163 9.35 -19.72 12.63
CA GLU A 163 8.47 -19.54 13.77
C GLU A 163 7.23 -20.43 13.66
N LYS A 164 6.49 -20.57 14.76
CA LYS A 164 5.22 -21.31 14.78
C LYS A 164 4.06 -20.37 14.52
N GLN A 165 3.38 -20.54 13.40
CA GLN A 165 2.11 -19.89 13.09
C GLN A 165 1.03 -20.94 12.95
N ASN A 166 -0.14 -20.75 13.59
CA ASN A 166 -1.28 -21.67 13.48
C ASN A 166 -0.93 -23.17 13.70
N GLY A 167 0.01 -23.44 14.62
CA GLY A 167 0.42 -24.81 14.98
C GLY A 167 1.43 -25.49 14.06
N ARG A 168 1.95 -24.80 13.04
CA ARG A 168 2.96 -25.32 12.10
C ARG A 168 4.19 -24.42 12.02
N THR A 169 5.33 -25.01 11.67
CA THR A 169 6.60 -24.27 11.47
C THR A 169 6.61 -23.64 10.09
N VAL A 170 6.79 -22.31 10.02
CA VAL A 170 6.86 -21.55 8.77
C VAL A 170 8.20 -20.82 8.69
N TRP A 171 8.68 -20.61 7.47
CA TRP A 171 9.83 -19.75 7.21
C TRP A 171 9.38 -18.30 7.13
N ILE A 172 10.16 -17.39 7.71
CA ILE A 172 9.98 -15.95 7.64
C ILE A 172 11.20 -15.35 6.96
N PHE A 173 10.95 -14.51 5.96
CA PHE A 173 11.94 -13.81 5.17
C PHE A 173 11.80 -12.30 5.39
N PRO A 174 12.68 -11.69 6.20
CA PRO A 174 12.69 -10.24 6.38
C PRO A 174 13.15 -9.55 5.10
N VAL A 175 12.21 -8.91 4.38
CA VAL A 175 12.46 -8.23 3.10
C VAL A 175 12.18 -6.73 3.19
N LYS A 176 13.00 -5.93 2.50
CA LYS A 176 12.85 -4.47 2.45
C LYS A 176 12.97 -3.96 1.01
N PRO A 177 12.15 -2.99 0.58
CA PRO A 177 12.34 -2.27 -0.68
C PRO A 177 13.74 -1.64 -0.78
N ILE A 178 14.38 -1.79 -1.94
CA ILE A 178 15.70 -1.19 -2.22
C ILE A 178 15.60 0.34 -2.31
N GLU A 179 14.50 0.83 -2.89
CA GLU A 179 14.16 2.25 -2.94
C GLU A 179 13.00 2.55 -1.99
N ASP A 180 12.95 3.78 -1.47
CA ASP A 180 11.87 4.24 -0.61
C ASP A 180 10.51 4.04 -1.27
N SER A 181 9.78 3.08 -0.73
CA SER A 181 8.51 2.63 -1.26
C SER A 181 7.44 2.87 -0.21
N LEU A 182 7.04 4.12 -0.02
CA LEU A 182 6.00 4.47 0.95
C LEU A 182 4.60 4.28 0.35
N VAL A 183 3.68 3.73 1.14
CA VAL A 183 2.25 3.70 0.77
C VAL A 183 1.66 5.09 1.02
N SER A 184 0.72 5.52 0.19
CA SER A 184 -0.02 6.76 0.44
C SER A 184 -0.98 6.60 1.63
N ILE A 185 -1.10 7.63 2.47
CA ILE A 185 -2.03 7.60 3.60
C ILE A 185 -3.49 7.41 3.15
N GLU A 186 -3.85 7.87 1.96
CA GLU A 186 -5.19 7.71 1.38
C GLU A 186 -5.54 6.22 1.19
N LEU A 187 -4.60 5.42 0.70
CA LEU A 187 -4.80 3.99 0.51
C LEU A 187 -4.89 3.25 1.86
N ILE A 188 -4.07 3.67 2.85
CA ILE A 188 -4.17 3.14 4.21
C ILE A 188 -5.57 3.39 4.78
N ASN A 189 -6.07 4.62 4.64
CA ASN A 189 -7.40 5.00 5.10
C ASN A 189 -8.51 4.20 4.39
N GLU A 190 -8.39 3.94 3.09
CA GLU A 190 -9.37 3.12 2.36
C GLU A 190 -9.45 1.68 2.92
N VAL A 191 -8.28 1.09 3.20
CA VAL A 191 -8.17 -0.26 3.77
C VAL A 191 -8.74 -0.29 5.18
N ASP A 192 -8.44 0.71 6.00
CA ASP A 192 -8.98 0.83 7.34
C ASP A 192 -10.50 0.98 7.33
N GLU A 193 -11.06 1.76 6.41
CA GLU A 193 -12.51 1.87 6.27
C GLU A 193 -13.18 0.55 5.85
N LYS A 194 -12.54 -0.24 4.99
CA LYS A 194 -13.01 -1.60 4.65
C LYS A 194 -12.96 -2.52 5.87
N LYS A 195 -11.85 -2.56 6.60
CA LYS A 195 -11.71 -3.36 7.83
C LYS A 195 -12.70 -2.93 8.91
N LYS A 196 -12.95 -1.62 9.08
CA LYS A 196 -14.00 -1.10 9.98
C LYS A 196 -15.38 -1.61 9.59
N LYS A 197 -15.72 -1.61 8.29
CA LYS A 197 -17.01 -2.14 7.81
C LYS A 197 -17.14 -3.64 8.05
N GLU A 198 -16.07 -4.41 7.89
CA GLU A 198 -16.04 -5.83 8.20
C GLU A 198 -16.20 -6.09 9.70
N ALA A 199 -15.46 -5.38 10.54
CA ALA A 199 -15.56 -5.49 11.99
C ALA A 199 -16.99 -5.20 12.50
N LYS A 200 -17.65 -4.17 11.95
CA LYS A 200 -19.05 -3.83 12.29
C LYS A 200 -20.07 -4.93 11.96
N LYS A 201 -19.76 -5.85 11.04
CA LYS A 201 -20.65 -6.97 10.69
C LYS A 201 -20.54 -8.14 11.67
N LEU A 202 -19.46 -8.20 12.47
CA LEU A 202 -19.22 -9.28 13.40
C LEU A 202 -19.95 -9.03 14.72
N ASN A 203 -20.45 -10.11 15.32
CA ASN A 203 -21.00 -10.07 16.67
C ASN A 203 -19.87 -10.01 17.72
N MET A 204 -20.22 -9.71 18.97
CA MET A 204 -19.26 -9.51 20.06
C MET A 204 -18.40 -10.76 20.34
N GLU A 205 -18.96 -11.96 20.20
CA GLU A 205 -18.25 -13.21 20.44
C GLU A 205 -17.17 -13.46 19.36
N LEU A 206 -17.54 -13.29 18.09
CA LEU A 206 -16.62 -13.42 16.96
C LEU A 206 -15.54 -12.33 16.98
N LEU A 207 -15.90 -11.09 17.35
CA LEU A 207 -14.93 -10.02 17.56
C LEU A 207 -13.94 -10.37 18.66
N LYS A 208 -14.43 -10.83 19.82
CA LYS A 208 -13.58 -11.21 20.96
C LYS A 208 -12.61 -12.32 20.58
N LYS A 209 -13.09 -13.36 19.90
CA LYS A 209 -12.23 -14.44 19.40
C LYS A 209 -11.13 -13.89 18.50
N ARG A 210 -11.50 -13.03 17.53
CA ARG A 210 -10.55 -12.45 16.57
C ARG A 210 -9.49 -11.55 17.21
N VAL A 211 -9.81 -10.83 18.30
CA VAL A 211 -8.85 -9.94 18.98
C VAL A 211 -7.90 -10.73 19.90
N LEU A 212 -8.35 -11.86 20.45
CA LEU A 212 -7.50 -12.72 21.30
C LEU A 212 -6.44 -13.48 20.50
N ASP A 213 -6.66 -13.70 19.20
CA ASP A 213 -5.72 -14.36 18.30
C ASP A 213 -4.67 -13.39 17.68
N VAL A 214 -4.71 -12.09 18.01
CA VAL A 214 -3.81 -11.09 17.41
C VAL A 214 -2.44 -11.10 18.08
N ASN A 215 -1.41 -11.42 17.30
CA ASN A 215 -0.01 -11.12 17.61
C ASN A 215 0.36 -9.70 17.17
N GLU A 216 1.35 -9.11 17.86
CA GLU A 216 2.01 -7.79 17.71
C GLU A 216 1.42 -6.76 16.72
N SER A 217 1.29 -5.52 17.19
CA SER A 217 0.95 -4.38 16.33
C SER A 217 2.08 -4.09 15.34
N GLY A 218 1.83 -4.26 14.04
CA GLY A 218 2.75 -3.85 12.98
C GLY A 218 2.84 -2.33 12.85
N SER A 219 3.97 -1.85 12.33
CA SER A 219 4.21 -0.43 12.02
C SER A 219 4.76 -0.30 10.60
N ARG A 220 4.41 0.81 9.92
CA ARG A 220 4.95 1.16 8.61
C ARG A 220 5.00 2.66 8.41
N GLU A 221 5.96 3.15 7.65
CA GLU A 221 5.97 4.53 7.19
C GLU A 221 4.95 4.78 6.06
N ALA A 222 4.42 6.00 5.99
CA ALA A 222 3.42 6.41 5.01
C ALA A 222 3.67 7.83 4.51
N LYS A 223 3.38 8.07 3.23
CA LYS A 223 3.48 9.40 2.61
C LYS A 223 2.18 10.18 2.84
N THR A 224 2.30 11.41 3.35
CA THR A 224 1.17 12.31 3.59
C THR A 224 1.42 13.68 2.97
N ILE A 225 0.36 14.31 2.43
CA ILE A 225 0.39 15.69 1.95
C ILE A 225 -0.08 16.59 3.10
N VAL A 226 0.81 17.47 3.57
CA VAL A 226 0.47 18.42 4.63
C VAL A 226 0.25 19.81 4.03
N TYR A 227 -0.97 20.32 4.15
CA TYR A 227 -1.28 21.71 3.82
C TYR A 227 -0.79 22.63 4.94
N LYS A 228 0.13 23.55 4.63
CA LYS A 228 0.63 24.52 5.60
C LYS A 228 -0.48 25.52 5.94
N ARG A 229 -0.90 25.54 7.21
CA ARG A 229 -1.83 26.54 7.76
C ARG A 229 -1.06 27.70 8.37
N ASP A 230 -1.53 28.92 8.13
CA ASP A 230 -1.01 30.13 8.74
C ASP A 230 -1.41 30.18 10.23
N GLN A 231 -0.39 30.12 11.09
CA GLN A 231 -0.59 30.11 12.54
C GLN A 231 -1.14 31.44 13.06
N PHE A 232 -0.89 32.57 12.37
CA PHE A 232 -1.45 33.86 12.73
C PHE A 232 -2.96 33.90 12.47
N VAL A 233 -3.42 33.31 11.36
CA VAL A 233 -4.85 33.17 11.06
C VAL A 233 -5.53 32.29 12.11
N ALA A 234 -4.91 31.15 12.44
CA ALA A 234 -5.44 30.24 13.45
C ALA A 234 -5.54 30.91 14.84
N GLU A 235 -4.49 31.59 15.28
CA GLU A 235 -4.46 32.29 16.56
C GLU A 235 -5.46 33.44 16.62
N TYR A 236 -5.51 34.28 15.59
CA TYR A 236 -6.52 35.34 15.48
C TYR A 236 -7.94 34.79 15.59
N THR A 237 -8.21 33.68 14.89
CA THR A 237 -9.53 33.03 14.87
C THR A 237 -9.95 32.59 16.28
N LYS A 238 -9.05 31.93 17.02
CA LYS A 238 -9.31 31.50 18.40
C LYS A 238 -9.57 32.68 19.33
N ARG A 239 -8.75 33.73 19.26
CA ARG A 239 -8.90 34.94 20.09
C ARG A 239 -10.20 35.68 19.79
N ARG A 240 -10.57 35.80 18.52
CA ARG A 240 -11.83 36.43 18.09
C ARG A 240 -13.06 35.73 18.69
N ALA A 241 -12.98 34.42 18.89
CA ALA A 241 -14.07 33.64 19.47
C ALA A 241 -14.16 33.73 21.00
N ASN A 242 -13.14 34.28 21.66
CA ASN A 242 -13.12 34.58 23.09
C ASN A 242 -13.55 33.39 23.98
N GLY A 243 -12.99 32.21 23.70
CA GLY A 243 -13.28 30.99 24.45
C GLY A 243 -14.66 30.36 24.21
N ILE A 244 -15.46 30.91 23.28
CA ILE A 244 -16.78 30.41 22.92
C ILE A 244 -16.70 29.71 21.56
N CYS A 245 -17.31 28.54 21.44
CA CYS A 245 -17.39 27.80 20.17
C CYS A 245 -18.31 28.53 19.17
N ASP A 246 -17.81 28.74 17.96
CA ASP A 246 -18.53 29.44 16.88
C ASP A 246 -19.74 28.68 16.33
N LEU A 247 -19.90 27.40 16.67
CA LEU A 247 -21.01 26.57 16.21
C LEU A 247 -22.07 26.32 17.29
N CYS A 248 -21.66 25.83 18.47
CA CYS A 248 -22.61 25.51 19.54
C CYS A 248 -22.83 26.66 20.52
N ASN A 249 -22.05 27.73 20.43
CA ASN A 249 -22.07 28.90 21.34
C ASN A 249 -21.85 28.56 22.83
N ASN A 250 -21.34 27.37 23.14
CA ASN A 250 -20.90 27.02 24.49
C ASN A 250 -19.43 27.42 24.68
N GLU A 251 -19.05 27.63 25.93
CA GLU A 251 -17.64 27.76 26.33
C GLU A 251 -16.82 26.53 25.94
N SER A 252 -15.52 26.72 25.77
CA SER A 252 -14.58 25.62 25.57
C SER A 252 -14.74 24.55 26.67
N PRO A 253 -14.78 23.26 26.32
CA PRO A 253 -14.99 22.20 27.31
C PRO A 253 -13.82 22.01 28.27
N PHE A 254 -12.64 22.55 27.95
CA PHE A 254 -11.45 22.54 28.80
C PHE A 254 -10.46 23.64 28.37
N THR A 255 -9.42 23.84 29.18
CA THR A 255 -8.29 24.71 28.86
C THR A 255 -7.05 23.90 28.47
N ASP A 256 -6.15 24.51 27.72
CA ASP A 256 -4.84 23.93 27.44
C ASP A 256 -3.89 24.04 28.65
N ARG A 257 -2.61 23.69 28.44
CA ARG A 257 -1.58 23.71 29.48
C ARG A 257 -1.22 25.12 29.96
N ASP A 258 -1.54 26.13 29.16
CA ASP A 258 -1.30 27.55 29.46
C ASP A 258 -2.55 28.20 30.09
N ASN A 259 -3.57 27.40 30.43
CA ASN A 259 -4.88 27.82 30.95
C ASN A 259 -5.74 28.63 29.96
N GLU A 260 -5.45 28.55 28.65
CA GLU A 260 -6.27 29.20 27.63
C GLU A 260 -7.42 28.27 27.18
N PRO A 261 -8.63 28.80 26.86
CA PRO A 261 -9.72 27.99 26.34
C PRO A 261 -9.33 27.20 25.08
N TYR A 262 -9.45 25.88 25.12
CA TYR A 262 -9.08 25.00 23.99
C TYR A 262 -10.12 25.03 22.85
N LEU A 263 -9.84 25.83 21.82
CA LEU A 263 -10.59 25.85 20.57
C LEU A 263 -9.68 25.50 19.38
N GLU A 264 -10.25 24.81 18.39
CA GLU A 264 -9.57 24.41 17.16
C GLU A 264 -10.01 25.30 16.00
N CYS A 265 -9.05 25.85 15.26
CA CYS A 265 -9.34 26.61 14.05
C CYS A 265 -9.79 25.68 12.92
N HIS A 266 -10.95 25.96 12.36
CA HIS A 266 -11.56 25.21 11.27
C HIS A 266 -11.84 26.12 10.08
N HIS A 267 -11.46 25.69 8.88
CA HIS A 267 -11.86 26.37 7.65
C HIS A 267 -13.29 25.97 7.27
N VAL A 268 -14.20 26.92 7.09
CA VAL A 268 -15.60 26.64 6.71
C VAL A 268 -15.65 26.03 5.32
N GLU A 269 -14.98 26.64 4.35
CA GLU A 269 -14.59 25.99 3.10
C GLU A 269 -13.23 25.34 3.30
N TRP A 270 -13.18 24.01 3.27
CA TRP A 270 -11.96 23.26 3.59
C TRP A 270 -10.84 23.56 2.58
N LEU A 271 -9.58 23.58 3.06
CA LEU A 271 -8.41 23.76 2.18
C LEU A 271 -8.34 22.69 1.07
N SER A 272 -8.70 21.45 1.40
CA SER A 272 -8.76 20.34 0.42
C SER A 272 -9.84 20.53 -0.65
N ARG A 273 -10.80 21.43 -0.43
CA ARG A 273 -11.86 21.83 -1.38
C ARG A 273 -11.56 23.17 -2.07
N GLY A 274 -10.35 23.71 -1.92
CA GLY A 274 -9.95 24.98 -2.52
C GLY A 274 -10.21 26.23 -1.66
N GLY A 275 -10.64 26.05 -0.42
CA GLY A 275 -10.86 27.15 0.51
C GLY A 275 -9.59 27.95 0.80
N LYS A 276 -9.76 29.24 1.07
CA LYS A 276 -8.64 30.15 1.35
C LYS A 276 -8.26 30.13 2.82
N ASP A 277 -6.97 30.22 3.11
CA ASP A 277 -6.48 30.35 4.48
C ASP A 277 -6.49 31.83 4.94
N ASN A 278 -7.64 32.29 5.43
CA ASN A 278 -7.79 33.65 5.96
C ASN A 278 -8.90 33.72 7.01
N ILE A 279 -8.92 34.83 7.74
CA ILE A 279 -9.82 35.07 8.88
C ILE A 279 -11.32 35.06 8.53
N TYR A 280 -11.69 35.21 7.25
CA TYR A 280 -13.07 35.18 6.76
C TYR A 280 -13.48 33.83 6.19
N ASN A 281 -12.61 32.82 6.30
CA ASN A 281 -12.96 31.44 6.02
C ASN A 281 -12.67 30.55 7.23
N THR A 282 -12.27 31.11 8.38
CA THR A 282 -11.92 30.34 9.58
C THR A 282 -12.82 30.68 10.76
N VAL A 283 -13.16 29.66 11.54
CA VAL A 283 -13.96 29.71 12.77
C VAL A 283 -13.28 28.92 13.89
N ALA A 284 -13.57 29.24 15.14
CA ALA A 284 -13.02 28.54 16.30
C ALA A 284 -14.06 27.56 16.87
N LEU A 285 -13.75 26.27 16.86
CA LEU A 285 -14.69 25.22 17.26
C LEU A 285 -14.17 24.47 18.49
N CYS A 286 -15.07 24.08 19.39
CA CYS A 286 -14.72 23.12 20.43
C CYS A 286 -14.44 21.74 19.81
N PRO A 287 -13.67 20.85 20.47
CA PRO A 287 -13.28 19.54 19.92
C PRO A 287 -14.46 18.68 19.44
N ASN A 288 -15.59 18.75 20.16
CA ASN A 288 -16.80 18.01 19.82
C ASN A 288 -17.43 18.53 18.51
N CYS A 289 -17.55 19.86 18.38
CA CYS A 289 -18.11 20.49 17.17
C CYS A 289 -17.16 20.35 15.99
N HIS A 290 -15.85 20.52 16.20
CA HIS A 290 -14.85 20.33 15.16
C HIS A 290 -14.90 18.91 14.60
N ARG A 291 -14.93 17.89 15.48
CA ARG A 291 -15.05 16.50 15.03
C ARG A 291 -16.38 16.21 14.36
N ARG A 292 -17.48 16.78 14.86
CA ARG A 292 -18.82 16.63 14.26
C ARG A 292 -18.83 17.13 12.82
N VAL A 293 -18.28 18.32 12.55
CA VAL A 293 -18.24 18.89 11.19
C VAL A 293 -17.42 17.99 10.25
N HIS A 294 -16.27 17.49 10.68
CA HIS A 294 -15.47 16.55 9.87
C HIS A 294 -16.14 15.19 9.63
N VAL A 295 -16.92 14.69 10.58
CA VAL A 295 -17.57 13.37 10.50
C VAL A 295 -18.87 13.42 9.72
N LEU A 296 -19.67 14.48 9.89
CA LEU A 296 -21.01 14.58 9.33
C LEU A 296 -21.08 15.38 8.04
N ASP A 297 -20.20 16.37 7.83
CA ASP A 297 -20.25 17.31 6.70
C ASP A 297 -21.68 17.87 6.47
N ASP A 298 -22.37 18.18 7.57
CA ASP A 298 -23.78 18.55 7.56
C ASP A 298 -23.96 20.00 7.10
N SER A 299 -24.73 20.20 6.02
CA SER A 299 -25.07 21.51 5.47
C SER A 299 -25.63 22.50 6.51
N ARG A 300 -26.33 22.03 7.55
CA ARG A 300 -26.88 22.88 8.60
C ARG A 300 -25.77 23.50 9.46
N ASP A 301 -24.78 22.69 9.84
CA ASP A 301 -23.62 23.17 10.58
C ASP A 301 -22.83 24.16 9.73
N VAL A 302 -22.57 23.82 8.46
CA VAL A 302 -21.84 24.70 7.52
C VAL A 302 -22.54 26.05 7.36
N ASN A 303 -23.87 26.05 7.19
CA ASN A 303 -24.65 27.30 7.07
C ASN A 303 -24.56 28.17 8.32
N GLU A 304 -24.53 27.57 9.51
CA GLU A 304 -24.38 28.32 10.77
C GLU A 304 -22.98 28.95 10.87
N LEU A 305 -21.94 28.22 10.47
CA LEU A 305 -20.59 28.76 10.41
C LEU A 305 -20.47 29.91 9.40
N ILE A 306 -21.13 29.82 8.24
CA ILE A 306 -21.18 30.92 7.27
C ILE A 306 -21.83 32.16 7.89
N ARG A 307 -22.96 32.00 8.60
CA ARG A 307 -23.60 33.13 9.30
C ARG A 307 -22.68 33.75 10.34
N LYS A 308 -21.92 32.93 11.07
CA LYS A 308 -20.95 33.40 12.05
C LYS A 308 -19.83 34.22 11.39
N ILE A 309 -19.32 33.77 10.25
CA ILE A 309 -18.36 34.52 9.44
C ILE A 309 -18.93 35.87 8.98
N GLU A 310 -20.16 35.89 8.48
CA GLU A 310 -20.82 37.13 8.04
C GLU A 310 -21.00 38.11 9.21
N PHE A 311 -21.41 37.61 10.38
CA PHE A 311 -21.44 38.42 11.60
C PHE A 311 -20.07 39.05 11.90
N TYR A 312 -18.99 38.28 11.81
CA TYR A 312 -17.63 38.79 12.01
C TYR A 312 -17.19 39.83 10.98
N LYS A 313 -17.71 39.78 9.75
CA LYS A 313 -17.46 40.82 8.74
C LYS A 313 -18.19 42.12 9.06
N MET A 314 -19.35 42.04 9.72
CA MET A 314 -20.20 43.19 10.04
C MET A 314 -19.75 43.98 11.27
N ILE A 315 -19.16 43.34 12.27
CA ILE A 315 -18.71 43.99 13.52
C ILE A 315 -17.34 44.69 13.39
N LYS A 316 -16.98 45.12 12.17
CA LYS A 316 -15.74 45.82 11.84
C LYS A 316 -15.78 47.28 12.26
#